data_AF-A0A950T273-F1
#
_entry.id   AF-A0A950T273-F1
#
_cell.length_a   1.000
_cell.length_b   1.000
_cell.length_c   1.000
_cell.angle_alpha   90.00
_cell.angle_beta   90.00
_cell.angle_gamma   90.00
#
_symmetry.space_group_name_H-M   'P 1'
#
loop_
_entity.id
_entity.type
_entity.pdbx_description
1 polymer ?
#
loop_
_entity_poly.entity_id
_entity_poly.type
_entity_poly.pdbx_seq_one_letter_code
_entity_poly.pdbx_strand_id
1 'polypeptide(L)'
;MRALVTRPREESENLVAELAARGVETLVEPLIAIHYHAPGAIDLAGAQAVLCTSANGVRALARGSGERGIPLFAVGDATAARARAEGFRRVESAGGDVG
;
A
#
# COMPACT_ATOMS: atom_id res chain seq x y z
N MET A 1 24.95 10.47 10.11
CA MET A 1 24.54 9.96 8.78
C MET A 1 23.23 10.62 8.42
N ARG A 2 23.01 11.00 7.16
CA ARG A 2 21.77 11.63 6.70
C ARG A 2 21.21 10.86 5.51
N ALA A 3 19.92 10.52 5.54
CA ALA A 3 19.24 9.72 4.53
C ALA A 3 18.40 10.60 3.60
N LEU A 4 18.42 10.31 2.30
CA LEU A 4 17.50 10.89 1.32
C LEU A 4 16.31 9.94 1.11
N VAL A 5 15.09 10.41 1.35
CA VAL A 5 13.86 9.64 1.14
C VAL A 5 13.17 10.15 -0.12
N THR A 6 13.08 9.30 -1.14
CA THR A 6 12.58 9.65 -2.48
C THR A 6 11.19 9.11 -2.81
N ARG A 7 10.54 8.48 -1.83
CA ARG A 7 9.19 7.90 -1.95
C ARG A 7 8.12 9.01 -2.07
N PRO A 8 6.88 8.66 -2.48
CA PRO A 8 5.75 9.58 -2.36
C PRO A 8 5.65 10.17 -0.95
N ARG A 9 5.25 11.44 -0.86
CA ARG A 9 5.27 12.18 0.41
C ARG A 9 4.46 11.49 1.51
N GLU A 10 3.23 11.09 1.21
CA GLU A 10 2.35 10.36 2.16
C GLU A 10 2.98 9.05 2.67
N GLU A 11 3.79 8.38 1.86
CA GLU A 11 4.43 7.11 2.22
C GLU A 11 5.80 7.30 2.90
N SER A 12 6.29 8.54 2.93
CA SER A 12 7.56 8.88 3.56
C SER A 12 7.41 9.13 5.05
N GLU A 13 6.23 9.54 5.53
CA GLU A 13 6.00 9.97 6.92
C GLU A 13 6.38 8.88 7.95
N ASN A 14 5.86 7.67 7.79
CA ASN A 14 6.16 6.56 8.69
C ASN A 14 7.65 6.21 8.69
N LEU A 15 8.27 6.13 7.50
CA LEU A 15 9.69 5.83 7.36
C LEU A 15 10.55 6.92 8.01
N VAL A 16 10.19 8.20 7.82
CA VAL A 16 10.88 9.33 8.44
C VAL A 16 10.79 9.26 9.96
N ALA A 17 9.61 8.96 10.50
CA ALA A 17 9.43 8.78 11.94
C ALA A 17 10.29 7.62 12.48
N GLU A 18 10.32 6.48 11.79
CA GLU A 18 11.14 5.33 12.16
C GLU A 18 12.64 5.62 12.10
N LEU A 19 13.10 6.37 11.08
CA LEU A 19 14.49 6.80 10.93
C LEU A 19 14.88 7.80 12.03
N ALA A 20 14.01 8.76 12.33
CA ALA A 20 14.23 9.74 13.40
C ALA A 20 14.32 9.06 14.78
N ALA A 21 13.46 8.07 15.06
CA ALA A 21 13.51 7.27 16.28
C ALA A 21 14.83 6.50 16.45
N ARG A 22 15.56 6.27 15.36
CA ARG A 22 16.89 5.64 15.33
C ARG A 22 18.05 6.64 15.25
N GLY A 23 17.77 7.94 15.37
CA GLY A 23 18.78 9.00 15.31
C GLY A 23 19.31 9.30 13.90
N VAL A 24 18.57 8.92 12.85
CA VAL A 24 18.94 9.20 11.46
C VAL A 24 18.22 10.45 10.97
N GLU A 25 18.98 11.48 10.61
CA GLU A 25 18.42 12.66 9.96
C GLU A 25 17.95 12.34 8.54
N THR A 26 16.81 12.90 8.14
CA THR A 26 16.21 12.65 6.81
C THR A 26 16.01 13.94 6.00
N LEU A 27 16.27 13.87 4.70
CA LEU A 27 15.78 14.83 3.70
C LEU A 27 14.71 14.14 2.85
N VAL A 28 13.52 14.73 2.75
CA VAL A 28 12.40 14.16 1.97
C VAL A 28 12.27 14.91 0.65
N GLU A 29 12.58 14.23 -0.45
CA GLU A 29 12.48 14.76 -1.81
C GLU A 29 11.72 13.74 -2.69
N PRO A 30 10.38 13.81 -2.75
CA PRO A 30 9.58 12.84 -3.49
C PRO A 30 9.89 12.88 -4.99
N LEU A 31 10.36 11.75 -5.54
CA LEU A 31 10.64 11.62 -6.97
C LEU A 31 9.53 10.87 -7.73
N ILE A 32 8.49 10.45 -7.01
CA ILE A 32 7.35 9.70 -7.53
C ILE A 32 6.06 10.38 -7.05
N ALA A 33 5.15 10.62 -7.99
CA ALA A 33 3.78 11.03 -7.72
C ALA A 33 2.82 9.89 -8.06
N ILE A 34 1.85 9.63 -7.18
CA ILE A 34 0.85 8.58 -7.39
C ILE A 34 -0.38 9.20 -8.03
N HIS A 35 -0.69 8.77 -9.25
CA HIS A 35 -1.91 9.13 -9.96
C HIS A 35 -2.82 7.91 -10.06
N TYR A 36 -3.97 7.98 -9.40
CA TYR A 36 -4.99 6.95 -9.52
C TYR A 36 -5.77 7.17 -10.82
N HIS A 37 -5.45 6.38 -11.84
CA HIS A 37 -6.25 6.33 -13.04
C HIS A 37 -7.48 5.47 -12.75
N ALA A 38 -8.65 6.09 -12.66
CA ALA A 38 -9.91 5.37 -12.48
C ALA A 38 -10.66 5.32 -13.82
N PRO A 39 -10.45 4.29 -14.67
CA PRO A 39 -11.34 4.03 -15.79
C PRO A 39 -12.52 3.19 -15.24
N GLY A 40 -13.52 3.84 -14.64
CA GLY A 40 -14.74 3.18 -14.20
C GLY A 40 -14.59 2.17 -13.04
N ALA A 41 -15.66 1.41 -12.81
CA ALA A 41 -15.71 0.38 -11.78
C ALA A 41 -14.78 -0.79 -12.16
N ILE A 42 -13.84 -1.13 -11.29
CA ILE A 42 -13.03 -2.35 -11.41
C ILE A 42 -13.98 -3.54 -11.27
N ASP A 43 -14.22 -4.24 -12.36
CA ASP A 43 -15.00 -5.47 -12.37
C ASP A 43 -14.17 -6.62 -11.81
N LEU A 44 -14.70 -7.26 -10.76
CA LEU A 44 -14.09 -8.40 -10.09
C LEU A 44 -14.87 -9.69 -10.36
N ALA A 45 -15.86 -9.68 -11.26
CA ALA A 45 -16.63 -10.86 -11.62
C ALA A 45 -15.71 -11.98 -12.11
N GLY A 46 -15.89 -13.19 -11.54
CA GLY A 46 -15.07 -14.36 -11.87
C GLY A 46 -13.69 -14.40 -11.22
N ALA A 47 -13.23 -13.33 -10.57
CA ALA A 47 -11.99 -13.35 -9.80
C ALA A 47 -12.17 -14.11 -8.49
N GLN A 48 -11.25 -15.02 -8.17
CA GLN A 48 -11.26 -15.76 -6.91
C GLN A 48 -10.59 -14.98 -5.77
N ALA A 49 -9.68 -14.08 -6.11
CA ALA A 49 -8.92 -13.25 -5.19
C ALA A 49 -8.31 -12.05 -5.90
N VAL A 50 -7.83 -11.07 -5.14
CA VAL A 50 -7.03 -9.93 -5.62
C VAL A 50 -5.66 -9.95 -4.94
N LEU A 51 -4.60 -9.68 -5.70
CA LEU A 51 -3.25 -9.48 -5.17
C LEU A 51 -2.90 -7.99 -5.17
N CYS A 52 -2.56 -7.44 -4.00
CA CYS A 52 -2.04 -6.09 -3.86
C CYS A 52 -0.57 -6.11 -3.45
N THR A 53 0.28 -5.50 -4.28
CA THR A 53 1.73 -5.46 -4.05
C THR A 53 2.18 -4.25 -3.23
N SER A 54 1.34 -3.22 -3.12
CA SER A 54 1.62 -2.01 -2.35
C SER A 54 0.34 -1.43 -1.74
N ALA A 55 0.51 -0.55 -0.74
CA ALA A 55 -0.59 0.23 -0.17
C ALA A 55 -1.33 1.07 -1.23
N ASN A 56 -0.63 1.52 -2.28
CA ASN A 56 -1.25 2.25 -3.40
C ASN A 56 -2.17 1.35 -4.24
N GLY A 57 -1.80 0.09 -4.46
CA GLY A 57 -2.68 -0.87 -5.15
C GLY A 57 -4.00 -1.07 -4.40
N VAL A 58 -3.93 -1.16 -3.07
CA VAL A 58 -5.13 -1.24 -2.22
C VAL A 58 -5.99 0.02 -2.35
N ARG A 59 -5.37 1.22 -2.29
CA ARG A 59 -6.08 2.50 -2.44
C ARG A 59 -6.76 2.60 -3.81
N ALA A 60 -6.10 2.15 -4.87
CA ALA A 60 -6.66 2.11 -6.22
C ALA A 60 -7.87 1.19 -6.28
N LEU A 61 -7.76 -0.03 -5.74
CA LEU A 61 -8.85 -0.99 -5.67
C LEU A 61 -10.05 -0.46 -4.87
N ALA A 62 -9.80 0.14 -3.70
CA ALA A 62 -10.83 0.68 -2.82
C ALA A 62 -11.60 1.85 -3.47
N ARG A 63 -10.94 2.64 -4.33
CA ARG A 63 -11.56 3.71 -5.13
C ARG A 63 -12.33 3.18 -6.34
N GLY A 64 -11.82 2.12 -6.97
CA GLY A 64 -12.39 1.54 -8.18
C GLY A 64 -13.49 0.50 -7.92
N SER A 65 -13.64 -0.02 -6.70
CA SER A 65 -14.64 -1.03 -6.37
C SER A 65 -15.16 -0.87 -4.93
N GLY A 66 -16.46 -1.15 -4.75
CA GLY A 66 -17.09 -1.26 -3.42
C GLY A 66 -16.93 -2.65 -2.77
N GLU A 67 -16.33 -3.62 -3.47
CA GLU A 67 -16.18 -4.99 -2.97
C GLU A 67 -15.17 -5.06 -1.80
N ARG A 68 -15.51 -5.79 -0.75
CA ARG A 68 -14.71 -5.90 0.50
C ARG A 68 -14.69 -7.32 1.10
N GLY A 69 -15.34 -8.29 0.46
CA GLY A 69 -15.41 -9.69 0.85
C GLY A 69 -14.52 -10.62 0.02
N ILE A 70 -14.10 -10.22 -1.19
CA ILE A 70 -13.15 -11.00 -1.99
C ILE A 70 -11.83 -11.19 -1.22
N PRO A 71 -11.23 -12.40 -1.24
CA PRO A 71 -9.89 -12.61 -0.67
C PRO A 71 -8.89 -11.63 -1.27
N LEU A 72 -8.12 -10.96 -0.41
CA LEU A 72 -7.05 -10.05 -0.79
C LEU A 72 -5.73 -10.58 -0.23
N PHE A 73 -4.81 -10.90 -1.12
CA PHE A 73 -3.43 -11.23 -0.80
C PHE A 73 -2.58 -9.97 -0.87
N ALA A 74 -1.77 -9.72 0.14
CA ALA A 74 -0.88 -8.59 0.23
C ALA A 74 0.57 -9.07 0.28
N VAL A 75 1.46 -8.46 -0.52
CA VAL A 75 2.87 -8.86 -0.52
C VAL A 75 3.51 -8.65 0.85
N GLY A 76 3.25 -7.52 1.51
CA GLY A 76 3.81 -7.20 2.83
C GLY A 76 2.79 -6.74 3.85
N ASP A 77 3.18 -6.73 5.13
CA ASP A 77 2.30 -6.40 6.25
C ASP A 77 1.76 -4.97 6.17
N ALA A 78 2.56 -4.01 5.71
CA ALA A 78 2.12 -2.63 5.50
C ALA A 78 0.96 -2.56 4.49
N THR A 79 1.03 -3.35 3.41
CA THR A 79 -0.02 -3.45 2.41
C THR A 79 -1.27 -4.12 3.00
N ALA A 80 -1.10 -5.20 3.77
CA ALA A 80 -2.20 -5.88 4.45
C ALA A 80 -2.91 -4.97 5.46
N ALA A 81 -2.15 -4.19 6.24
CA ALA A 81 -2.68 -3.21 7.17
C ALA A 81 -3.51 -2.15 6.44
N ARG A 82 -3.04 -1.66 5.29
CA ARG A 82 -3.82 -0.73 4.46
C ARG A 82 -5.12 -1.37 3.97
N ALA A 83 -5.10 -2.62 3.51
CA ALA A 83 -6.31 -3.32 3.08
C ALA A 83 -7.34 -3.44 4.21
N ARG A 84 -6.91 -3.79 5.42
CA ARG A 84 -7.82 -3.83 6.58
C ARG A 84 -8.39 -2.45 6.92
N ALA A 85 -7.57 -1.39 6.85
CA ALA A 85 -8.02 -0.02 7.07
C ALA A 85 -9.05 0.46 6.02
N GLU A 86 -8.98 -0.06 4.80
CA GLU A 86 -9.96 0.21 3.72
C GLU A 86 -11.22 -0.68 3.82
N GLY A 87 -11.30 -1.56 4.83
CA GLY A 87 -12.46 -2.39 5.14
C GLY A 87 -12.48 -3.77 4.50
N PHE A 88 -11.38 -4.23 3.87
CA PHE A 88 -11.32 -5.59 3.33
C PHE A 88 -11.34 -6.62 4.47
N ARG A 89 -12.25 -7.60 4.36
CA ARG A 89 -12.55 -8.56 5.43
C ARG A 89 -11.66 -9.80 5.44
N ARG A 90 -11.14 -10.18 4.27
CA ARG A 90 -10.32 -11.40 4.09
C ARG A 90 -8.96 -10.98 3.54
N VAL A 91 -8.01 -10.70 4.43
CA VAL A 91 -6.68 -10.20 4.06
C VAL A 91 -5.59 -11.11 4.59
N GLU A 92 -4.78 -11.65 3.68
CA GLU A 92 -3.62 -12.48 3.97
C GLU A 92 -2.35 -11.75 3.52
N SER A 93 -1.28 -11.80 4.33
CA SER A 93 0.01 -11.23 3.98
C SER A 93 1.04 -12.33 3.70
N ALA A 94 1.89 -12.12 2.71
CA ALA A 94 3.09 -12.92 2.50
C ALA A 94 4.30 -12.46 3.36
N GLY A 95 4.12 -11.48 4.27
CA GLY A 95 5.19 -11.02 5.17
C GLY A 95 6.30 -10.21 4.49
N GLY A 96 6.15 -9.88 3.20
CA GLY A 96 7.15 -9.18 2.40
C GLY A 96 8.21 -10.08 1.80
N ASP A 97 8.04 -11.40 1.90
CA ASP A 97 9.03 -12.39 1.47
C ASP A 97 8.39 -13.42 0.51
N VAL A 98 9.20 -13.94 -0.40
CA VAL A 98 8.88 -15.11 -1.23
C VAL A 98 9.77 -16.23 -0.71
N GLY A 99 9.27 -16.93 0.30
CA GLY A 99 9.91 -18.15 0.82
C GLY A 99 10.04 -19.23 -0.23
#